data_AF-A0A212D120-F1
#
_entry.id   AF-A0A212D120-F1
#
_cell.length_a   1.000
_cell.length_b   1.000
_cell.length_c   1.000
_cell.angle_alpha   90.00
_cell.angle_beta   90.00
_cell.angle_gamma   90.00
#
_symmetry.space_group_name_H-M   'P 1'
#
loop_
_entity.id
_entity.type
_entity.pdbx_description
1 polymer ?
#
loop_
_entity_poly.entity_id
_entity_poly.type
_entity_poly.pdbx_seq_one_letter_code
_entity_poly.pdbx_strand_id
1 'polypeptide(L)'
;VSELIFVSIYSSEFCMKLYVDPINYWKDGYNLLDVVIIIIIFIPYSLRKIKGKHYPYLNIADGVQSLRILKLITYSRGIRVSGLERAYTVASVLILFFVLMYIFAILGFCLFGLPEGGDMNNWGNLALAFFTLFSLATVDGWTDLQEQLDARNLILSRSFTIIFILLASFVFLSMFVGVMIIHTEDSIKKFERELMLERHMNLMEEKQVILKRQQEEVGKLLQTQKDLDHKSFTELVEKFKKTLRHTDPMVLDDFGTSLPFIDIYLSTLDNQDATIYKLQELYYEIVHVLSLMLEDLPQKKQSQSSEKVDEK
;
A
#
# COMPACT_ATOMS: atom_id res chain seq x y z
N VAL A 1 29.80 -0.79 36.15
CA VAL A 1 30.54 -1.40 35.01
C VAL A 1 29.59 -1.72 33.87
N SER A 2 28.49 -2.44 34.09
CA SER A 2 27.44 -2.69 33.09
C SER A 2 26.94 -1.42 32.38
N GLU A 3 26.61 -0.37 33.12
CA GLU A 3 26.11 0.90 32.54
C GLU A 3 27.13 1.62 31.66
N LEU A 4 28.42 1.51 32.00
CA LEU A 4 29.49 2.07 31.18
C LEU A 4 29.62 1.31 29.85
N ILE A 5 29.48 -0.02 29.89
CA ILE A 5 29.49 -0.87 28.70
C ILE A 5 28.31 -0.55 27.80
N PHE A 6 27.10 -0.40 28.37
CA PHE A 6 25.92 0.00 27.61
C PHE A 6 26.09 1.37 26.94
N VAL A 7 26.53 2.39 27.68
CA VAL A 7 26.82 3.72 27.11
C VAL A 7 27.83 3.64 25.98
N SER A 8 28.90 2.86 26.16
CA SER A 8 29.94 2.67 25.13
C SER A 8 29.38 2.02 23.87
N ILE A 9 28.56 0.97 24.00
CA ILE A 9 27.94 0.28 22.87
C ILE A 9 26.99 1.23 22.13
N TYR A 10 26.11 1.93 22.84
CA TYR A 10 25.16 2.87 22.23
C TYR A 10 25.86 4.05 21.54
N SER A 11 26.93 4.57 22.15
CA SER A 11 27.72 5.65 21.55
C SER A 11 28.45 5.17 20.29
N SER A 12 29.01 3.94 20.32
CA SER A 12 29.67 3.35 19.14
C SER A 12 28.69 3.12 17.99
N GLU A 13 27.49 2.61 18.27
CA GLU A 13 26.45 2.42 17.27
C GLU A 13 26.03 3.74 16.62
N PHE A 14 25.87 4.79 17.41
CA PHE A 14 25.58 6.14 16.91
C PHE A 14 26.69 6.69 16.04
N CYS A 15 27.96 6.59 16.48
CA CYS A 15 29.10 7.02 15.66
C CYS A 15 29.16 6.28 14.33
N MET A 16 28.90 4.97 14.30
CA MET A 16 28.83 4.20 13.06
C MET A 16 27.69 4.68 12.15
N LYS A 17 26.47 4.87 12.68
CA LYS A 17 25.33 5.34 11.89
C LYS A 17 25.54 6.76 11.34
N LEU A 18 26.12 7.66 12.15
CA LEU A 18 26.43 9.03 11.75
C LEU A 18 27.53 9.09 10.69
N TYR A 19 28.51 8.19 10.76
CA TYR A 19 29.60 8.10 9.77
C TYR A 19 29.10 7.63 8.40
N VAL A 20 28.18 6.65 8.37
CA VAL A 20 27.65 6.09 7.12
C VAL A 20 26.77 7.10 6.38
N ASP A 21 25.90 7.84 7.08
CA ASP A 21 24.92 8.75 6.44
C ASP A 21 24.71 10.06 7.22
N PRO A 22 25.67 11.01 7.20
CA PRO A 22 25.62 12.19 8.07
C PRO A 22 24.46 13.16 7.79
N ILE A 23 23.91 13.18 6.57
CA ILE A 23 22.84 14.13 6.17
C ILE A 23 21.46 13.46 6.27
N ASN A 24 21.34 12.21 5.83
CA ASN A 24 20.07 11.47 5.88
C ASN A 24 19.72 11.02 7.30
N TYR A 25 20.72 10.82 8.17
CA TYR A 25 20.50 10.42 9.55
C TYR A 25 19.58 11.37 10.32
N TRP A 26 19.69 12.68 10.11
CA TRP A 26 18.86 13.68 10.80
C TRP A 26 17.43 13.81 10.27
N LYS A 27 17.15 13.29 9.07
CA LYS A 27 15.80 13.34 8.48
C LYS A 27 14.91 12.19 8.96
N ASP A 28 15.52 11.09 9.40
CA ASP A 28 14.81 9.91 9.88
C ASP A 28 14.37 10.08 11.34
N GLY A 29 13.05 10.09 11.60
CA GLY A 29 12.51 10.24 12.95
C GLY A 29 12.93 9.14 13.95
N TYR A 30 13.21 7.93 13.47
CA TYR A 30 13.70 6.83 14.30
C TYR A 30 15.17 7.00 14.70
N ASN A 31 15.98 7.62 13.84
CA ASN A 31 17.37 7.94 14.15
C ASN A 31 17.43 9.08 15.18
N LEU A 32 16.53 10.07 15.08
CA LEU A 32 16.39 11.11 16.10
C LEU A 32 16.02 10.51 17.48
N LEU A 33 15.16 9.50 17.51
CA LEU A 33 14.80 8.77 18.74
C LEU A 33 16.03 8.07 19.36
N ASP A 34 16.87 7.41 18.54
CA ASP A 34 18.12 6.81 19.00
C ASP A 34 19.06 7.85 19.65
N VAL A 35 19.15 9.08 19.11
CA VAL A 35 19.92 10.19 19.71
C VAL A 35 19.35 10.61 21.06
N VAL A 36 18.02 10.74 21.17
CA VAL A 36 17.35 11.10 22.43
C VAL A 36 17.63 10.03 23.50
N ILE A 37 17.63 8.75 23.15
CA ILE A 37 17.98 7.66 24.07
C ILE A 37 19.43 7.80 24.56
N ILE A 38 20.36 8.12 23.68
CA ILE A 38 21.77 8.31 24.07
C ILE A 38 21.91 9.47 25.06
N ILE A 39 21.21 10.58 24.82
CA ILE A 39 21.16 11.72 25.75
C ILE A 39 20.62 11.27 27.11
N ILE A 40 19.50 10.55 27.14
CA ILE A 40 18.87 10.01 28.36
C ILE A 40 19.85 9.15 29.18
N ILE A 41 20.61 8.27 28.52
CA ILE A 41 21.56 7.38 29.21
C ILE A 41 22.83 8.16 29.63
N PHE A 42 23.20 9.22 28.91
CA PHE A 42 24.39 10.03 29.20
C PHE A 42 24.19 11.01 30.37
N ILE A 43 22.97 11.48 30.61
CA ILE A 43 22.62 12.41 31.70
C ILE A 43 23.06 11.90 33.09
N PRO A 44 22.67 10.71 33.57
CA PRO A 44 23.04 10.23 34.91
C PRO A 44 24.55 10.00 35.04
N TYR A 45 25.21 9.56 33.96
CA TYR A 45 26.67 9.39 33.92
C TYR A 45 27.39 10.75 34.11
N SER A 46 26.97 11.77 33.37
CA SER A 46 27.56 13.11 33.46
C SER A 46 27.30 13.79 34.81
N LEU A 47 26.08 13.67 35.34
CA LEU A 47 25.71 14.19 36.65
C LEU A 47 26.55 13.57 37.77
N ARG A 48 26.78 12.26 37.72
CA ARG A 48 27.59 11.53 38.70
C ARG A 48 29.07 11.93 38.66
N LYS A 49 29.59 12.28 37.48
CA LYS A 49 30.98 12.74 37.29
C LYS A 49 31.20 14.19 37.75
N ILE A 50 30.21 15.07 37.59
CA ILE A 50 30.35 16.51 37.89
C ILE A 50 30.00 16.84 39.35
N LYS A 51 28.91 16.28 39.92
CA LYS A 51 28.37 16.70 41.22
C LYS A 51 28.54 15.68 42.37
N GLY A 52 29.16 14.53 42.10
CA GLY A 52 29.37 13.47 43.10
C GLY A 52 28.08 12.71 43.47
N LYS A 53 28.21 11.67 44.30
CA LYS A 53 27.14 10.70 44.64
C LYS A 53 25.96 11.28 45.44
N HIS A 54 26.06 12.50 45.96
CA HIS A 54 25.13 13.06 46.94
C HIS A 54 24.24 14.17 46.35
N TYR A 55 23.72 13.94 45.14
CA TYR A 55 22.75 14.82 44.51
C TYR A 55 21.33 14.24 44.65
N PRO A 56 20.37 14.95 45.27
CA PRO A 56 19.03 14.41 45.58
C PRO A 56 18.24 14.00 44.33
N TYR A 57 18.57 14.57 43.16
CA TYR A 57 17.92 14.27 41.89
C TYR A 57 18.55 13.08 41.12
N LEU A 58 19.58 12.42 41.66
CA LEU A 58 20.17 11.22 41.04
C LEU A 58 19.15 10.09 40.91
N ASN A 59 18.26 9.92 41.88
CA ASN A 59 17.23 8.88 41.83
C ASN A 59 16.25 9.08 40.67
N ILE A 60 15.93 10.35 40.37
CA ILE A 60 15.08 10.70 39.22
C ILE A 60 15.85 10.41 37.91
N ALA A 61 17.11 10.82 37.82
CA ALA A 61 17.95 10.57 36.64
C ALA A 61 18.17 9.07 36.38
N ASP A 62 18.35 8.28 37.44
CA ASP A 62 18.45 6.82 37.36
C ASP A 62 17.11 6.21 36.90
N GLY A 63 15.97 6.78 37.31
CA GLY A 63 14.64 6.41 36.81
C GLY A 63 14.45 6.68 35.31
N VAL A 64 14.87 7.86 34.83
CA VAL A 64 14.81 8.26 33.41
C VAL A 64 15.58 7.28 32.52
N GLN A 65 16.62 6.64 33.03
CA GLN A 65 17.37 5.61 32.31
C GLN A 65 16.52 4.39 31.92
N SER A 66 15.41 4.12 32.62
CA SER A 66 14.46 3.06 32.28
C SER A 66 13.84 3.26 30.90
N LEU A 67 13.79 4.51 30.41
CA LEU A 67 13.35 4.85 29.06
C LEU A 67 14.22 4.27 27.95
N ARG A 68 15.41 3.70 28.24
CA ARG A 68 16.18 2.94 27.24
C ARG A 68 15.39 1.79 26.61
N ILE A 69 14.36 1.29 27.29
CA ILE A 69 13.43 0.27 26.73
C ILE A 69 12.73 0.76 25.46
N LEU A 70 12.59 2.08 25.26
CA LEU A 70 12.03 2.65 24.02
C LEU A 70 12.85 2.28 22.78
N LYS A 71 14.11 1.87 22.92
CA LYS A 71 14.90 1.33 21.83
C LYS A 71 14.25 0.09 21.17
N LEU A 72 13.38 -0.61 21.89
CA LEU A 72 12.61 -1.72 21.33
C LEU A 72 11.72 -1.27 20.15
N ILE A 73 11.26 -0.02 20.17
CA ILE A 73 10.44 0.58 19.11
C ILE A 73 11.28 0.79 17.84
N THR A 74 12.53 1.26 17.96
CA THR A 74 13.42 1.48 16.81
C THR A 74 13.89 0.14 16.20
N TYR A 75 13.99 -0.91 17.01
CA TYR A 75 14.33 -2.26 16.56
C TYR A 75 13.16 -3.02 15.92
N SER A 76 11.95 -2.91 16.49
CA SER A 76 10.79 -3.68 16.01
C SER A 76 10.19 -3.11 14.73
N ARG A 77 10.49 -3.75 13.60
CA ARG A 77 9.96 -3.39 12.28
C ARG A 77 8.42 -3.37 12.24
N GLY A 78 7.77 -4.25 13.01
CA GLY A 78 6.31 -4.28 13.12
C GLY A 78 5.71 -3.05 13.81
N ILE A 79 6.36 -2.53 14.85
CA ILE A 79 5.91 -1.33 15.57
C ILE A 79 6.10 -0.07 14.71
N ARG A 80 7.21 0.02 13.96
CA ARG A 80 7.51 1.18 13.12
C ARG A 80 6.50 1.36 11.98
N VAL A 81 6.21 0.28 11.26
CA VAL A 81 5.43 0.37 10.01
C VAL A 81 3.94 0.53 10.28
N SER A 82 3.41 -0.07 11.36
CA SER A 82 1.97 -0.04 11.65
C SER A 82 1.52 1.05 12.62
N GLY A 83 2.45 1.73 13.31
CA GLY A 83 2.11 2.64 14.40
C GLY A 83 1.70 4.04 13.95
N LEU A 84 2.38 4.61 12.94
CA LEU A 84 2.27 6.03 12.66
C LEU A 84 0.94 6.41 12.00
N GLU A 85 0.48 5.63 11.03
CA GLU A 85 -0.81 5.87 10.37
C GLU A 85 -1.98 5.73 11.34
N ARG A 86 -1.93 4.73 12.23
CA ARG A 86 -2.94 4.54 13.29
C ARG A 86 -2.89 5.65 14.33
N ALA A 87 -1.71 6.18 14.62
CA ALA A 87 -1.54 7.24 15.61
C ALA A 87 -2.24 8.54 15.20
N TYR A 88 -2.30 8.89 13.91
CA TYR A 88 -2.95 10.14 13.48
C TYR A 88 -4.46 10.16 13.77
N THR A 89 -5.15 9.05 13.54
CA THR A 89 -6.59 8.96 13.84
C THR A 89 -6.84 9.00 15.35
N VAL A 90 -6.03 8.28 16.13
CA VAL A 90 -6.13 8.30 17.60
C VAL A 90 -5.79 9.69 18.16
N ALA A 91 -4.78 10.36 17.60
CA ALA A 91 -4.36 11.70 18.00
C ALA A 91 -5.48 12.72 17.81
N SER A 92 -6.27 12.62 16.73
CA SER A 92 -7.41 13.52 16.49
C SER A 92 -8.45 13.44 17.62
N VAL A 93 -8.75 12.23 18.09
CA VAL A 93 -9.69 12.02 19.21
C VAL A 93 -9.09 12.45 20.55
N LEU A 94 -7.79 12.22 20.76
CA LEU A 94 -7.08 12.69 21.95
C LEU A 94 -7.00 14.22 22.01
N ILE A 95 -6.83 14.90 20.88
CA ILE A 95 -6.86 16.36 20.79
C ILE A 95 -8.27 16.86 21.15
N LEU A 96 -9.33 16.23 20.63
CA LEU A 96 -10.71 16.55 21.01
C LEU A 96 -10.93 16.37 22.53
N PHE A 97 -10.43 15.28 23.11
CA PHE A 97 -10.48 15.03 24.54
C PHE A 97 -9.71 16.08 25.35
N PHE A 98 -8.53 16.50 24.88
CA PHE A 98 -7.74 17.55 25.52
C PHE A 98 -8.44 18.91 25.47
N VAL A 99 -9.09 19.25 24.35
CA VAL A 99 -9.93 20.46 24.23
C VAL A 99 -11.11 20.41 25.19
N LEU A 100 -11.78 19.25 25.29
CA LEU A 100 -12.84 19.05 26.27
C LEU A 100 -12.35 19.28 27.70
N MET A 101 -11.24 18.65 28.08
CA MET A 101 -10.61 18.86 29.38
C MET A 101 -10.25 20.33 29.61
N TYR A 102 -9.72 21.02 28.61
CA TYR A 102 -9.36 22.44 28.72
C TYR A 102 -10.57 23.32 29.03
N ILE A 103 -11.69 23.12 28.32
CA ILE A 103 -12.95 23.85 28.57
C ILE A 103 -13.43 23.60 29.99
N PHE A 104 -13.45 22.34 30.44
CA PHE A 104 -13.85 21.97 31.79
C PHE A 104 -12.85 22.43 32.86
N ALA A 105 -11.56 22.57 32.53
CA ALA A 105 -10.53 23.04 33.45
C ALA A 105 -10.73 24.51 33.77
N ILE A 106 -11.02 25.34 32.76
CA ILE A 106 -11.39 26.74 32.96
C ILE A 106 -12.71 26.83 33.72
N LEU A 107 -13.71 26.03 33.34
CA LEU A 107 -15.02 26.06 34.00
C LEU A 107 -14.92 25.68 35.48
N GLY A 108 -14.20 24.61 35.81
CA GLY A 108 -14.01 24.18 37.20
C GLY A 108 -13.09 25.13 37.99
N PHE A 109 -12.09 25.75 37.36
CA PHE A 109 -11.33 26.85 37.97
C PHE A 109 -12.25 28.03 38.33
N CYS A 110 -13.14 28.43 37.42
CA CYS A 110 -14.10 29.51 37.66
C CYS A 110 -15.17 29.17 38.72
N LEU A 111 -15.63 27.92 38.78
CA LEU A 111 -16.69 27.48 39.69
C LEU A 111 -16.18 27.09 41.08
N PHE A 112 -15.01 26.45 41.17
CA PHE A 112 -14.50 25.83 42.40
C PHE A 112 -13.14 26.38 42.83
N GLY A 113 -12.45 27.17 42.00
CA GLY A 113 -11.15 27.76 42.29
C GLY A 113 -11.19 29.08 43.09
N LEU A 114 -12.32 29.43 43.72
CA LEU A 114 -12.41 30.65 44.50
C LEU A 114 -11.52 30.61 45.76
N PRO A 115 -10.77 31.69 46.08
CA PRO A 115 -9.90 31.74 47.26
C PRO A 115 -10.64 31.58 48.60
N GLU A 116 -11.91 31.99 48.65
CA GLU A 116 -12.76 31.88 49.84
C GLU A 116 -13.83 30.83 49.62
N GLY A 117 -13.70 29.68 50.28
CA GLY A 117 -14.68 28.57 50.24
C GLY A 117 -14.50 27.56 49.09
N GLY A 118 -13.65 27.86 48.11
CA GLY A 118 -13.31 26.94 47.01
C GLY A 118 -12.28 25.86 47.38
N ASP A 119 -11.97 25.02 46.42
CA ASP A 119 -10.97 23.96 46.52
C ASP A 119 -9.72 24.30 45.69
N MET A 120 -8.82 25.09 46.29
CA MET A 120 -7.55 25.49 45.68
C MET A 120 -6.56 24.34 45.46
N ASN A 121 -6.72 23.20 46.14
CA ASN A 121 -5.81 22.07 45.96
C ASN A 121 -6.04 21.36 44.63
N ASN A 122 -7.29 21.31 44.18
CA ASN A 122 -7.67 20.68 42.91
C ASN A 122 -7.89 21.72 41.80
N TRP A 123 -8.44 22.89 42.11
CA TRP A 123 -8.87 23.88 41.13
C TRP A 123 -8.10 25.21 41.21
N GLY A 124 -7.02 25.29 42.00
CA GLY A 124 -6.29 26.56 42.21
C GLY A 124 -5.35 26.97 41.09
N ASN A 125 -4.99 26.05 40.19
CA ASN A 125 -4.25 26.38 38.97
C ASN A 125 -4.66 25.43 37.84
N LEU A 126 -4.31 25.81 36.60
CA LEU A 126 -4.68 25.05 35.41
C LEU A 126 -4.12 23.61 35.45
N ALA A 127 -2.88 23.40 35.92
CA ALA A 127 -2.25 22.09 35.95
C ALA A 127 -2.94 21.13 36.95
N LEU A 128 -3.30 21.63 38.14
CA LEU A 128 -4.06 20.90 39.14
C LEU A 128 -5.45 20.56 38.61
N ALA A 129 -6.13 21.52 37.96
CA ALA A 129 -7.44 21.29 37.35
C ALA A 129 -7.38 20.21 36.26
N PHE A 130 -6.34 20.22 35.42
CA PHE A 130 -6.08 19.15 34.44
C PHE A 130 -5.86 17.79 35.11
N PHE A 131 -5.10 17.75 36.22
CA PHE A 131 -4.87 16.52 36.97
C PHE A 131 -6.18 15.97 37.58
N THR A 132 -6.97 16.83 38.21
CA THR A 132 -8.29 16.47 38.76
C THR A 132 -9.23 15.97 37.67
N LEU A 133 -9.31 16.67 36.53
CA LEU A 133 -10.13 16.23 35.40
C LEU A 133 -9.65 14.92 34.77
N PHE A 134 -8.35 14.67 34.77
CA PHE A 134 -7.81 13.40 34.31
C PHE A 134 -8.27 12.26 35.22
N SER A 135 -8.20 12.45 36.54
CA SER A 135 -8.72 11.50 37.54
C SER A 135 -10.21 11.26 37.36
N LEU A 136 -11.00 12.32 37.13
CA LEU A 136 -12.43 12.22 36.85
C LEU A 136 -12.71 11.46 35.55
N ALA A 137 -11.91 11.67 34.49
CA ALA A 137 -12.09 10.99 33.21
C ALA A 137 -11.77 9.49 33.29
N THR A 138 -10.82 9.10 34.14
CA THR A 138 -10.56 7.68 34.45
C THR A 138 -11.54 7.11 35.47
N VAL A 139 -12.45 7.93 36.00
CA VAL A 139 -13.41 7.56 37.06
C VAL A 139 -12.67 7.04 38.30
N ASP A 140 -11.49 7.60 38.58
CA ASP A 140 -10.64 7.24 39.71
C ASP A 140 -10.73 8.31 40.79
N GLY A 141 -10.96 7.90 42.05
CA GLY A 141 -11.09 8.80 43.20
C GLY A 141 -12.19 9.87 43.10
N TRP A 142 -13.12 9.76 42.14
CA TRP A 142 -14.12 10.80 41.87
C TRP A 142 -15.13 10.98 43.00
N THR A 143 -15.44 9.92 43.75
CA THR A 143 -16.37 9.95 44.89
C THR A 143 -15.81 10.78 46.03
N ASP A 144 -14.52 10.62 46.32
CA ASP A 144 -13.84 11.32 47.41
C ASP A 144 -13.72 12.81 47.09
N LEU A 145 -13.42 13.13 45.82
CA LEU A 145 -13.46 14.50 45.32
C LEU A 145 -14.87 15.10 45.45
N GLN A 146 -15.91 14.35 45.05
CA GLN A 146 -17.30 14.80 45.14
C GLN A 146 -17.74 15.02 46.59
N GLU A 147 -17.32 14.18 47.53
CA GLU A 147 -17.58 14.35 48.96
C GLU A 147 -16.91 15.63 49.49
N GLN A 148 -15.67 15.92 49.07
CA GLN A 148 -14.99 17.17 49.42
C GLN A 148 -15.67 18.42 48.86
N LEU A 149 -16.20 18.34 47.63
CA LEU A 149 -16.97 19.43 47.01
C LEU A 149 -18.35 19.61 47.68
N ASP A 150 -19.01 18.51 48.03
CA ASP A 150 -20.30 18.52 48.73
C ASP A 150 -20.17 19.10 50.15
N ALA A 151 -19.10 18.76 50.89
CA ALA A 151 -18.81 19.33 52.20
C ALA A 151 -18.64 20.86 52.18
N ARG A 152 -18.29 21.43 51.03
CA ARG A 152 -18.15 22.88 50.80
C ARG A 152 -19.45 23.55 50.32
N ASN A 153 -20.57 22.82 50.29
CA ASN A 153 -21.89 23.28 49.84
C ASN A 153 -21.91 23.81 48.39
N LEU A 154 -21.07 23.26 47.51
CA LEU A 154 -21.02 23.64 46.10
C LEU A 154 -22.11 22.90 45.31
N ILE A 155 -23.30 23.47 45.24
CA ILE A 155 -24.51 22.82 44.67
C ILE A 155 -24.32 22.41 43.20
N LEU A 156 -23.54 23.19 42.42
CA LEU A 156 -23.25 22.92 41.01
C LEU A 156 -22.21 21.80 40.80
N SER A 157 -21.51 21.36 41.84
CA SER A 157 -20.42 20.38 41.74
C SER A 157 -20.91 19.02 41.24
N ARG A 158 -22.01 18.49 41.78
CA ARG A 158 -22.56 17.19 41.38
C ARG A 158 -22.91 17.14 39.90
N SER A 159 -23.60 18.17 39.40
CA SER A 159 -23.96 18.26 38.00
C SER A 159 -22.73 18.40 37.10
N PHE A 160 -21.75 19.23 37.50
CA PHE A 160 -20.48 19.37 36.78
C PHE A 160 -19.74 18.04 36.67
N THR A 161 -19.54 17.34 37.79
CA THR A 161 -18.80 16.07 37.85
C THR A 161 -19.48 14.99 37.02
N ILE A 162 -20.79 14.81 37.17
CA ILE A 162 -21.55 13.79 36.44
C ILE A 162 -21.54 14.07 34.93
N ILE A 163 -21.78 15.32 34.51
CA ILE A 163 -21.77 15.70 33.10
C ILE A 163 -20.39 15.47 32.49
N PHE A 164 -19.33 15.87 33.20
CA PHE A 164 -17.96 15.64 32.73
C PHE A 164 -17.64 14.16 32.60
N ILE A 165 -17.94 13.33 33.61
CA ILE A 165 -17.69 11.88 33.57
C ILE A 165 -18.43 11.24 32.39
N LEU A 166 -19.70 11.59 32.17
CA LEU A 166 -20.48 11.06 31.05
C LEU A 166 -19.88 11.45 29.70
N LEU A 167 -19.49 12.71 29.54
CA LEU A 167 -18.93 13.21 28.29
C LEU A 167 -17.52 12.66 28.03
N ALA A 168 -16.67 12.56 29.06
CA ALA A 168 -15.36 11.95 28.99
C ALA A 168 -15.45 10.45 28.64
N SER A 169 -16.38 9.73 29.29
CA SER A 169 -16.65 8.31 29.00
C SER A 169 -17.15 8.11 27.58
N PHE A 170 -18.01 9.01 27.09
CA PHE A 170 -18.49 8.99 25.70
C PHE A 170 -17.37 9.21 24.69
N VAL A 171 -16.48 10.18 24.93
CA VAL A 171 -15.31 10.42 24.06
C VAL A 171 -14.37 9.22 24.10
N PHE A 172 -14.13 8.63 25.28
CA PHE A 172 -13.29 7.44 25.43
C PHE A 172 -13.87 6.23 24.69
N LEU A 173 -15.17 5.99 24.82
CA LEU A 173 -15.87 4.93 24.07
C LEU A 173 -15.78 5.16 22.57
N SER A 174 -15.97 6.41 22.13
CA SER A 174 -15.86 6.79 20.71
C SER A 174 -14.45 6.54 20.17
N MET A 175 -13.41 6.84 20.96
CA MET A 175 -12.02 6.50 20.65
C MET A 175 -11.83 4.99 20.52
N PHE A 176 -12.33 4.22 21.49
CA PHE A 176 -12.21 2.76 21.51
C PHE A 176 -12.87 2.12 20.29
N VAL A 177 -14.10 2.55 19.97
CA VAL A 177 -14.83 2.11 18.77
C VAL A 177 -14.05 2.46 17.50
N GLY A 178 -13.51 3.69 17.40
CA GLY A 178 -12.70 4.11 16.26
C GLY A 178 -11.46 3.24 16.05
N VAL A 179 -10.70 2.97 17.12
CA VAL A 179 -9.53 2.09 17.06
C VAL A 179 -9.91 0.65 16.69
N MET A 180 -11.02 0.15 17.24
CA MET A 180 -11.48 -1.21 16.95
C MET A 180 -11.94 -1.36 15.50
N ILE A 181 -12.61 -0.35 14.93
CA ILE A 181 -12.97 -0.36 13.51
C ILE A 181 -11.72 -0.40 12.65
N ILE A 182 -10.72 0.45 12.90
CA ILE A 182 -9.47 0.46 12.12
C ILE A 182 -8.79 -0.91 12.18
N HIS A 183 -8.68 -1.50 13.38
CA HIS A 183 -8.06 -2.81 13.54
C HIS A 183 -8.85 -3.92 12.83
N THR A 184 -10.19 -3.84 12.88
CA THR A 184 -11.08 -4.80 12.22
C THR A 184 -10.98 -4.66 10.70
N GLU A 185 -10.98 -3.43 10.18
CA GLU A 185 -10.82 -3.14 8.75
C GLU A 185 -9.47 -3.61 8.23
N ASP A 186 -8.36 -3.34 8.94
CA ASP A 186 -7.03 -3.85 8.62
C ASP A 186 -7.02 -5.39 8.57
N SER A 187 -7.69 -6.03 9.54
CA SER A 187 -7.77 -7.49 9.62
C SER A 187 -8.58 -8.07 8.46
N ILE A 188 -9.70 -7.45 8.10
CA ILE A 188 -10.53 -7.83 6.94
C ILE A 188 -9.73 -7.68 5.64
N LYS A 189 -9.11 -6.51 5.41
CA LYS A 189 -8.27 -6.28 4.21
C LYS A 189 -7.09 -7.23 4.11
N LYS A 190 -6.52 -7.63 5.24
CA LYS A 190 -5.45 -8.64 5.27
C LYS A 190 -5.99 -10.02 4.88
N PHE A 191 -7.11 -10.42 5.46
CA PHE A 191 -7.77 -11.69 5.15
C PHE A 191 -8.19 -11.77 3.68
N GLU A 192 -8.77 -10.71 3.11
CA GLU A 192 -9.12 -10.67 1.68
C GLU A 192 -7.90 -10.83 0.77
N ARG A 193 -6.77 -10.20 1.10
CA ARG A 193 -5.53 -10.36 0.33
C ARG A 193 -4.99 -11.79 0.40
N GLU A 194 -5.01 -12.41 1.57
CA GLU A 194 -4.58 -13.81 1.73
C GLU A 194 -5.48 -14.74 0.91
N LEU A 195 -6.80 -14.52 0.93
CA LEU A 195 -7.76 -15.30 0.17
C LEU A 195 -7.62 -15.10 -1.35
N MET A 196 -7.33 -13.89 -1.82
CA MET A 196 -7.02 -13.64 -3.24
C MET A 196 -5.74 -14.36 -3.67
N LEU A 197 -4.69 -14.33 -2.84
CA LEU A 197 -3.44 -15.04 -3.13
C LEU A 197 -3.65 -16.55 -3.21
N GLU A 198 -4.40 -17.14 -2.27
CA GLU A 198 -4.74 -18.57 -2.29
C GLU A 198 -5.50 -18.95 -3.56
N ARG A 199 -6.50 -18.15 -3.97
CA ARG A 199 -7.23 -18.36 -5.24
C ARG A 199 -6.31 -18.29 -6.45
N HIS A 200 -5.40 -17.31 -6.50
CA HIS A 200 -4.44 -17.19 -7.60
C HIS A 200 -3.46 -18.37 -7.64
N MET A 201 -3.03 -18.88 -6.49
CA MET A 201 -2.18 -20.06 -6.41
C MET A 201 -2.91 -21.31 -6.93
N ASN A 202 -4.15 -21.56 -6.47
CA ASN A 202 -4.95 -22.69 -6.94
C ASN A 202 -5.19 -22.63 -8.46
N LEU A 203 -5.50 -21.45 -9.00
CA LEU A 203 -5.64 -21.27 -10.45
C LEU A 203 -4.33 -21.51 -11.21
N MET A 204 -3.19 -21.10 -10.66
CA MET A 204 -1.88 -21.38 -11.27
C MET A 204 -1.55 -22.88 -11.24
N GLU A 205 -1.87 -23.59 -10.15
CA GLU A 205 -1.70 -25.04 -10.07
C GLU A 205 -2.59 -25.76 -11.09
N GLU A 206 -3.87 -25.40 -11.19
CA GLU A 206 -4.78 -25.96 -12.20
C GLU A 206 -4.28 -25.69 -13.62
N LYS A 207 -3.84 -24.45 -13.92
CA LYS A 207 -3.24 -24.08 -15.21
C LYS A 207 -2.01 -24.94 -15.53
N GLN A 208 -1.12 -25.16 -14.55
CA GLN A 208 0.06 -26.01 -14.74
C GLN A 208 -0.31 -27.47 -15.02
N VAL A 209 -1.34 -28.01 -14.37
CA VAL A 209 -1.82 -29.38 -14.61
C VAL A 209 -2.38 -29.52 -16.03
N ILE A 210 -3.18 -28.56 -16.49
CA ILE A 210 -3.75 -28.56 -17.85
C ILE A 210 -2.64 -28.49 -18.89
N LEU A 211 -1.65 -27.59 -18.71
CA LEU A 211 -0.55 -27.41 -19.67
C LEU A 211 0.30 -28.68 -19.79
N LYS A 212 0.61 -29.35 -18.67
CA LYS A 212 1.30 -30.66 -18.70
C LYS A 212 0.51 -31.72 -19.47
N ARG A 213 -0.81 -31.82 -19.25
CA ARG A 213 -1.67 -32.76 -19.98
C ARG A 213 -1.63 -32.49 -21.49
N GLN A 214 -1.78 -31.23 -21.88
CA GLN A 214 -1.71 -30.83 -23.29
C GLN A 214 -0.35 -31.17 -23.92
N GLN A 215 0.75 -30.91 -23.21
CA GLN A 215 2.09 -31.22 -23.71
C GLN A 215 2.34 -32.73 -23.85
N GLU A 216 1.83 -33.56 -22.93
CA GLU A 216 1.88 -35.02 -23.05
C GLU A 216 1.03 -35.53 -24.21
N GLU A 217 -0.17 -34.99 -24.43
CA GLU A 217 -1.04 -35.35 -25.54
C GLU A 217 -0.42 -34.98 -26.89
N VAL A 218 0.12 -33.77 -27.02
CA VAL A 218 0.85 -33.33 -28.22
C VAL A 218 2.06 -34.23 -28.48
N GLY A 219 2.83 -34.56 -27.44
CA GLY A 219 3.98 -35.47 -27.55
C GLY A 219 3.58 -36.87 -28.06
N LYS A 220 2.49 -37.44 -27.54
CA LYS A 220 1.95 -38.74 -28.00
C LYS A 220 1.52 -38.69 -29.48
N LEU A 221 0.86 -37.61 -29.91
CA LEU A 221 0.45 -37.44 -31.30
C LEU A 221 1.65 -37.34 -32.25
N LEU A 222 2.69 -36.60 -31.85
CA LEU A 222 3.92 -36.41 -32.61
C LEU A 222 4.72 -37.72 -32.75
N GLN A 223 4.72 -38.55 -31.71
CA GLN A 223 5.33 -39.89 -31.74
C GLN A 223 4.52 -40.86 -32.60
N THR A 224 3.18 -40.83 -32.52
CA THR A 224 2.29 -41.62 -33.40
C THR A 224 2.51 -41.30 -34.88
N GLN A 225 2.87 -40.05 -35.21
CA GLN A 225 3.21 -39.64 -36.57
C GLN A 225 4.58 -40.18 -37.02
N LYS A 226 5.59 -40.25 -36.13
CA LYS A 226 6.89 -40.84 -36.49
C LYS A 226 6.83 -42.33 -36.83
N ASP A 227 5.87 -43.05 -36.23
CA ASP A 227 5.65 -44.49 -36.48
C ASP A 227 4.72 -44.79 -37.67
N LEU A 228 4.02 -43.78 -38.21
CA LEU A 228 3.08 -43.92 -39.33
C LEU A 228 3.43 -42.96 -40.46
N ASP A 229 4.06 -43.52 -41.49
CA ASP A 229 4.38 -42.83 -42.74
C ASP A 229 3.08 -42.34 -43.43
N HIS A 230 3.02 -41.03 -43.71
CA HIS A 230 2.02 -40.33 -44.55
C HIS A 230 0.57 -40.15 -44.04
N LYS A 231 0.36 -39.44 -42.91
CA LYS A 231 -0.89 -38.68 -42.70
C LYS A 231 -0.63 -37.17 -42.75
N SER A 232 -1.45 -36.46 -43.53
CA SER A 232 -1.38 -34.99 -43.68
C SER A 232 -1.54 -34.31 -42.32
N PHE A 233 -0.79 -33.23 -42.07
CA PHE A 233 -0.90 -32.40 -40.86
C PHE A 233 -2.35 -32.05 -40.51
N THR A 234 -3.20 -31.87 -41.53
CA THR A 234 -4.63 -31.61 -41.40
C THR A 234 -5.37 -32.70 -40.63
N GLU A 235 -5.04 -33.97 -40.86
CA GLU A 235 -5.69 -35.12 -40.21
C GLU A 235 -5.30 -35.23 -38.73
N LEU A 236 -4.08 -34.79 -38.39
CA LEU A 236 -3.59 -34.72 -37.02
C LEU A 236 -4.29 -33.62 -36.23
N VAL A 237 -4.47 -32.44 -36.83
CA VAL A 237 -5.23 -31.33 -36.26
C VAL A 237 -6.69 -31.73 -36.03
N GLU A 238 -7.31 -32.45 -36.97
CA GLU A 238 -8.67 -32.97 -36.85
C GLU A 238 -8.83 -33.95 -35.68
N LYS A 239 -7.84 -34.84 -35.48
CA LYS A 239 -7.84 -35.81 -34.38
C LYS A 239 -7.62 -35.13 -33.04
N PHE A 240 -6.73 -34.14 -32.96
CA PHE A 240 -6.53 -33.31 -31.78
C PHE A 240 -7.78 -32.51 -31.41
N LYS A 241 -8.45 -31.91 -32.41
CA LYS A 241 -9.71 -31.19 -32.23
C LYS A 241 -10.81 -32.09 -31.65
N LYS A 242 -10.84 -33.38 -32.00
CA LYS A 242 -11.80 -34.35 -31.45
C LYS A 242 -11.48 -34.81 -30.03
N THR A 243 -10.23 -34.65 -29.57
CA THR A 243 -9.81 -34.95 -28.20
C THR A 243 -10.16 -33.82 -27.23
N LEU A 244 -10.16 -32.57 -27.70
CA LEU A 244 -10.56 -31.40 -26.93
C LEU A 244 -12.08 -31.37 -26.68
N ARG A 245 -12.49 -31.19 -25.42
CA ARG A 245 -13.89 -30.94 -25.06
C ARG A 245 -14.19 -29.44 -25.18
N HIS A 246 -15.43 -29.09 -25.51
CA HIS A 246 -15.87 -27.68 -25.60
C HIS A 246 -15.76 -26.89 -24.27
N THR A 247 -15.56 -27.58 -23.15
CA THR A 247 -15.39 -27.02 -21.82
C THR A 247 -13.94 -27.01 -21.34
N ASP A 248 -12.98 -27.51 -22.15
CA ASP A 248 -11.58 -27.55 -21.73
C ASP A 248 -10.99 -26.13 -21.77
N PRO A 249 -10.46 -25.61 -20.66
CA PRO A 249 -9.84 -24.30 -20.63
C PRO A 249 -8.56 -24.34 -21.49
N MET A 250 -8.53 -23.55 -22.57
CA MET A 250 -7.31 -23.38 -23.36
C MET A 250 -6.51 -22.23 -22.77
N VAL A 251 -5.29 -22.54 -22.33
CA VAL A 251 -4.37 -21.54 -21.79
C VAL A 251 -3.80 -20.73 -22.96
N LEU A 252 -4.30 -19.52 -23.11
CA LEU A 252 -3.88 -18.57 -24.13
C LEU A 252 -2.92 -17.58 -23.49
N ASP A 253 -1.61 -17.76 -23.72
CA ASP A 253 -0.58 -16.91 -23.11
C ASP A 253 -0.35 -15.58 -23.87
N ASP A 254 -0.85 -15.45 -25.10
CA ASP A 254 -0.58 -14.29 -25.95
C ASP A 254 -1.82 -13.81 -26.73
N PHE A 255 -1.97 -12.49 -26.93
CA PHE A 255 -3.11 -11.89 -27.64
C PHE A 255 -3.30 -12.50 -29.03
N GLY A 256 -2.18 -12.81 -29.70
CA GLY A 256 -2.11 -13.43 -31.02
C GLY A 256 -2.69 -14.86 -31.11
N THR A 257 -2.96 -15.49 -29.97
CA THR A 257 -3.56 -16.83 -29.91
C THR A 257 -5.04 -16.80 -29.53
N SER A 258 -5.57 -15.63 -29.13
CA SER A 258 -6.96 -15.51 -28.69
C SER A 258 -7.94 -15.79 -29.84
N LEU A 259 -9.04 -16.50 -29.55
CA LEU A 259 -10.08 -16.80 -30.55
C LEU A 259 -10.54 -15.54 -31.33
N PRO A 260 -10.85 -14.41 -30.65
CA PRO A 260 -11.24 -13.18 -31.34
C PRO A 260 -10.16 -12.63 -32.26
N PHE A 261 -8.89 -12.73 -31.88
CA PHE A 261 -7.79 -12.28 -32.73
C PHE A 261 -7.64 -13.16 -33.97
N ILE A 262 -7.71 -14.49 -33.81
CA ILE A 262 -7.63 -15.44 -34.92
C ILE A 262 -8.76 -15.20 -35.92
N ASP A 263 -10.00 -15.00 -35.45
CA ASP A 263 -11.15 -14.71 -36.30
C ASP A 263 -10.97 -13.40 -37.09
N ILE A 264 -10.50 -12.34 -36.42
CA ILE A 264 -10.21 -11.05 -37.07
C ILE A 264 -9.08 -11.19 -38.09
N TYR A 265 -8.03 -11.94 -37.76
CA TYR A 265 -6.88 -12.14 -38.63
C TYR A 265 -7.27 -12.93 -39.90
N LEU A 266 -8.03 -14.02 -39.75
CA LEU A 266 -8.55 -14.80 -40.88
C LEU A 266 -9.48 -13.97 -41.77
N SER A 267 -10.41 -13.21 -41.18
CA SER A 267 -11.28 -12.31 -41.95
C SER A 267 -10.49 -11.23 -42.71
N THR A 268 -9.38 -10.76 -42.13
CA THR A 268 -8.50 -9.79 -42.79
C THR A 268 -7.77 -10.41 -43.97
N LEU A 269 -7.29 -11.66 -43.85
CA LEU A 269 -6.66 -12.39 -44.94
C LEU A 269 -7.63 -12.63 -46.10
N ASP A 270 -8.87 -13.06 -45.83
CA ASP A 270 -9.89 -13.27 -46.86
C ASP A 270 -10.16 -11.98 -47.67
N ASN A 271 -10.19 -10.83 -46.98
CA ASN A 271 -10.40 -9.54 -47.63
C ASN A 271 -9.17 -9.10 -48.45
N GLN A 272 -7.96 -9.44 -48.01
CA GLN A 272 -6.73 -9.22 -48.78
C GLN A 272 -6.73 -10.06 -50.06
N ASP A 273 -7.07 -11.34 -49.97
CA ASP A 273 -7.17 -12.21 -51.14
C ASP A 273 -8.21 -11.68 -52.13
N ALA A 274 -9.40 -11.31 -51.65
CA ALA A 274 -10.43 -10.71 -52.50
C ALA A 274 -9.96 -9.41 -53.19
N THR A 275 -9.14 -8.61 -52.50
CA THR A 275 -8.56 -7.39 -53.08
C THR A 275 -7.52 -7.73 -54.14
N ILE A 276 -6.66 -8.73 -53.90
CA ILE A 276 -5.66 -9.19 -54.86
C ILE A 276 -6.33 -9.72 -56.12
N TYR A 277 -7.39 -10.54 -56.00
CA TYR A 277 -8.15 -11.04 -57.14
C TYR A 277 -8.72 -9.91 -58.01
N LYS A 278 -9.35 -8.90 -57.38
CA LYS A 278 -9.87 -7.73 -58.10
C LYS A 278 -8.77 -6.93 -58.79
N LEU A 279 -7.61 -6.77 -58.14
CA LEU A 279 -6.48 -6.06 -58.73
C LEU A 279 -5.93 -6.81 -59.95
N GLN A 280 -5.87 -8.14 -59.86
CA GLN A 280 -5.40 -9.01 -60.92
C GLN A 280 -6.35 -8.97 -62.12
N GLU A 281 -7.67 -8.99 -61.89
CA GLU A 281 -8.70 -8.82 -62.92
C GLU A 281 -8.55 -7.47 -63.65
N LEU A 282 -8.41 -6.37 -62.89
CA LEU A 282 -8.20 -5.04 -63.46
C LEU A 282 -6.92 -4.98 -64.30
N TYR A 283 -5.85 -5.65 -63.86
CA TYR A 283 -4.60 -5.74 -64.61
C TYR A 283 -4.78 -6.49 -65.92
N TYR A 284 -5.53 -7.60 -65.93
CA TYR A 284 -5.87 -8.32 -67.16
C TYR A 284 -6.72 -7.46 -68.11
N GLU A 285 -7.69 -6.71 -67.61
CA GLU A 285 -8.48 -5.78 -68.43
C GLU A 285 -7.61 -4.68 -69.05
N ILE A 286 -6.72 -4.06 -68.27
CA ILE A 286 -5.80 -3.02 -68.78
C ILE A 286 -4.90 -3.59 -69.87
N VAL A 287 -4.31 -4.77 -69.65
CA VAL A 287 -3.48 -5.46 -70.65
C VAL A 287 -4.29 -5.78 -71.91
N HIS A 288 -5.55 -6.20 -71.76
CA HIS A 288 -6.44 -6.50 -72.88
C HIS A 288 -6.76 -5.24 -73.71
N VAL A 289 -7.10 -4.13 -73.06
CA VAL A 289 -7.35 -2.84 -73.74
C VAL A 289 -6.09 -2.31 -74.42
N LEU A 290 -4.92 -2.42 -73.77
CA LEU A 290 -3.63 -2.07 -74.38
C LEU A 290 -3.34 -2.91 -75.62
N SER A 291 -3.65 -4.21 -75.58
CA SER A 291 -3.51 -5.10 -76.75
C SER A 291 -4.40 -4.66 -77.90
N LEU A 292 -5.67 -4.32 -77.65
CA LEU A 292 -6.60 -3.83 -78.67
C LEU A 292 -6.15 -2.49 -79.27
N MET A 293 -5.67 -1.56 -78.44
CA MET A 293 -5.11 -0.29 -78.94
C MET A 293 -3.83 -0.49 -79.77
N LEU A 294 -3.05 -1.52 -79.48
CA LEU A 294 -1.86 -1.87 -80.26
C LEU A 294 -2.23 -2.48 -81.63
N GLU A 295 -3.35 -3.20 -81.72
CA GLU A 295 -3.91 -3.72 -82.98
C GLU A 295 -4.56 -2.63 -83.85
N ASP A 296 -5.18 -1.61 -83.24
CA ASP A 296 -5.80 -0.46 -83.94
C ASP A 296 -4.79 0.60 -84.43
N LEU A 297 -3.49 0.41 -84.19
CA LEU A 297 -2.44 1.28 -84.74
C LEU A 297 -2.29 1.03 -86.25
N PRO A 298 -2.53 2.04 -87.12
CA PRO A 298 -2.48 1.86 -88.57
C PRO A 298 -1.06 1.47 -89.01
N GLN A 299 -0.94 0.33 -89.71
CA GLN A 299 0.27 -0.06 -90.44
C GLN A 299 0.74 1.12 -91.29
N LYS A 300 1.83 1.78 -90.88
CA LYS A 300 2.43 2.85 -91.67
C LYS A 300 2.99 2.22 -92.95
N LYS A 301 2.27 2.42 -94.06
CA LYS A 301 2.68 2.16 -95.44
C LYS A 301 4.16 2.53 -95.63
N GLN A 302 5.00 1.52 -95.85
CA GLN A 302 6.29 1.70 -96.49
C GLN A 302 6.17 1.12 -97.90
N SER A 303 5.53 1.88 -98.79
CA SER A 303 5.55 1.61 -100.23
C SER A 303 5.25 2.90 -101.01
N GLN A 304 6.31 3.38 -101.66
CA GLN A 304 6.37 4.18 -102.90
C GLN A 304 6.34 5.71 -102.83
N SER A 305 7.54 6.31 -102.84
CA SER A 305 7.90 7.34 -103.83
C SER A 305 9.42 7.36 -104.04
N SER A 306 9.93 6.67 -105.05
CA SER A 306 11.05 7.13 -105.89
C SER A 306 11.32 6.10 -106.97
N GLU A 307 10.58 6.18 -108.07
CA GLU A 307 11.07 5.74 -109.35
C GLU A 307 10.50 6.66 -110.43
N LYS A 308 11.42 7.21 -111.24
CA LYS A 308 11.25 8.05 -112.44
C LYS A 308 11.06 9.55 -112.19
N VAL A 309 12.13 10.31 -112.38
CA VAL A 309 12.36 11.07 -113.63
C VAL A 309 13.88 11.26 -113.83
N ASP A 310 14.38 10.72 -114.93
CA ASP A 310 15.71 10.91 -115.52
C ASP A 310 15.85 12.28 -116.23
N GLU A 311 17.11 12.70 -116.43
CA GLU A 311 17.62 13.60 -117.49
C GLU A 311 17.16 15.08 -117.56
N LYS A 312 17.97 15.99 -117.01
CA LYS A 312 18.81 16.97 -117.75
C LYS A 312 19.63 17.85 -116.82
#